data_AF-A0A1C5S4T0-F1
#
_entry.id   AF-A0A1C5S4T0-F1
#
_cell.length_a   1.000
_cell.length_b   1.000
_cell.length_c   1.000
_cell.angle_alpha   90.00
_cell.angle_beta   90.00
_cell.angle_gamma   90.00
#
_symmetry.space_group_name_H-M   'P 1'
#
loop_
_entity.id
_entity.type
_entity.pdbx_description
1 polymer ?
#
loop_
_entity_poly.entity_id
_entity_poly.type
_entity_poly.pdbx_seq_one_letter_code
_entity_poly.pdbx_strand_id
1 'polypeptide(L)'
;MPHSSGGGSHSGGSHSGSGFSSSSSSSGGSSAKHIKHTSFPGARRYVYYENYRPVYVYADYDIRKGTASGKFFSILGSAVSLLFGIMLLAMCYDKPQKMDTSPSYSCEIVDCAGVIDDADMVQSAIDDFYDETGIPVEVMTVNNEDWQGSYSKLEDFAYDMYVTEFDDEEHWLVVYSEPTSPDPDFNDWYWEGMQGDDTDNIITVDVADDFKDLMQKYLTANSRYDVSSAIAAAFDETTPNVMDGHVEWLFVIWGLLLSGIGAYEIYQTLITNKKAYRSAVKCANDAKEDTCEYCGNVYVIGTCHECPHCGAPLRPHNVETEQPVADAEKK
;
A
#
# COMPACT_ATOMS: atom_id res chain seq x y z
N MET A 1 15.47 4.88 19.81
CA MET A 1 16.87 5.32 19.94
C MET A 1 17.06 6.48 19.00
N PRO A 2 17.83 7.52 19.33
CA PRO A 2 17.95 8.67 18.43
C PRO A 2 18.54 8.28 17.09
N HIS A 3 18.14 9.00 16.06
CA HIS A 3 18.64 8.82 14.70
C HIS A 3 18.77 10.16 13.99
N SER A 4 19.63 10.19 12.97
CA SER A 4 19.85 11.39 12.17
C SER A 4 18.54 11.79 11.48
N SER A 5 18.13 13.04 11.69
CA SER A 5 17.10 13.72 10.91
C SER A 5 17.71 14.44 9.69
N GLY A 6 18.97 14.13 9.36
CA GLY A 6 19.72 14.77 8.30
C GLY A 6 20.59 15.94 8.75
N GLY A 7 21.61 16.20 7.95
CA GLY A 7 22.57 17.28 8.17
C GLY A 7 23.12 17.82 6.86
N GLY A 8 23.90 18.89 6.96
CA GLY A 8 24.44 19.61 5.82
C GLY A 8 25.86 20.07 6.06
N SER A 9 26.52 20.48 4.98
CA SER A 9 27.83 21.13 5.04
C SER A 9 27.97 22.13 3.92
N HIS A 10 28.94 23.03 4.05
CA HIS A 10 29.27 24.00 3.01
C HIS A 10 29.67 23.34 1.66
N SER A 11 30.07 22.05 1.65
CA SER A 11 30.56 21.35 0.45
C SER A 11 29.49 20.63 -0.39
N GLY A 12 28.26 20.51 0.11
CA GLY A 12 27.11 19.96 -0.61
C GLY A 12 27.17 18.45 -0.88
N GLY A 13 26.33 17.68 -0.21
CA GLY A 13 26.12 16.27 -0.54
C GLY A 13 24.97 15.65 0.25
N SER A 14 24.01 15.04 -0.46
CA SER A 14 22.90 14.28 0.12
C SER A 14 23.01 12.82 -0.34
N HIS A 15 22.80 11.87 0.57
CA HIS A 15 22.78 10.43 0.26
C HIS A 15 21.43 9.83 0.68
N SER A 16 20.77 9.12 -0.25
CA SER A 16 19.59 8.29 0.01
C SER A 16 19.89 6.83 -0.32
N GLY A 17 19.93 5.95 0.69
CA GLY A 17 19.74 4.49 0.55
C GLY A 17 18.26 4.15 0.71
N SER A 18 17.69 3.01 0.34
CA SER A 18 18.18 1.70 -0.07
C SER A 18 17.06 0.95 -0.84
N GLY A 19 17.40 -0.14 -1.55
CA GLY A 19 16.50 -0.86 -2.45
C GLY A 19 15.70 -2.00 -1.83
N PHE A 20 14.76 -2.53 -2.62
CA PHE A 20 14.12 -3.83 -2.38
C PHE A 20 14.09 -4.66 -3.66
N SER A 21 14.58 -5.89 -3.58
CA SER A 21 14.36 -6.92 -4.59
C SER A 21 13.35 -7.92 -4.05
N SER A 22 12.20 -8.04 -4.72
CA SER A 22 11.18 -9.04 -4.41
C SER A 22 11.37 -10.27 -5.29
N SER A 23 11.52 -11.43 -4.67
CA SER A 23 11.43 -12.73 -5.32
C SER A 23 9.99 -13.23 -5.28
N SER A 24 9.47 -13.67 -6.43
CA SER A 24 8.15 -14.29 -6.53
C SER A 24 8.27 -15.82 -6.42
N SER A 25 7.58 -16.41 -5.45
CA SER A 25 7.32 -17.85 -5.40
C SER A 25 5.92 -18.16 -5.94
N SER A 26 5.82 -19.18 -6.78
CA SER A 26 4.55 -19.66 -7.35
C SER A 26 4.03 -20.84 -6.54
N SER A 27 2.84 -20.71 -5.98
CA SER A 27 2.15 -21.74 -5.21
C SER A 27 1.16 -22.54 -6.08
N GLY A 28 1.14 -23.85 -5.82
CA GLY A 28 0.53 -24.88 -6.66
C GLY A 28 -1.00 -24.87 -6.71
N GLY A 29 -1.51 -25.23 -7.88
CA GLY A 29 -2.94 -25.28 -8.19
C GLY A 29 -3.68 -26.45 -7.55
N SER A 30 -4.82 -26.12 -6.94
CA SER A 30 -5.85 -27.06 -6.46
C SER A 30 -6.55 -27.78 -7.61
N SER A 31 -6.96 -29.04 -7.38
CA SER A 31 -7.72 -29.88 -8.32
C SER A 31 -9.01 -29.20 -8.81
N ALA A 32 -8.94 -28.61 -10.01
CA ALA A 32 -10.04 -27.87 -10.61
C ALA A 32 -11.10 -28.80 -11.21
N LYS A 33 -12.38 -28.45 -11.03
CA LYS A 33 -13.49 -29.06 -11.76
C LYS A 33 -13.27 -28.92 -13.26
N HIS A 34 -13.45 -29.99 -14.03
CA HIS A 34 -13.12 -29.99 -15.45
C HIS A 34 -14.38 -29.87 -16.32
N ILE A 35 -14.42 -28.86 -17.18
CA ILE A 35 -15.34 -28.80 -18.34
C ILE A 35 -14.50 -28.74 -19.61
N LYS A 36 -14.76 -29.64 -20.55
CA LYS A 36 -14.09 -29.69 -21.86
C LYS A 36 -15.12 -29.86 -22.98
N HIS A 37 -14.75 -29.45 -24.19
CA HIS A 37 -15.53 -29.75 -25.41
C HIS A 37 -15.24 -31.16 -25.96
N THR A 38 -14.30 -31.87 -25.35
CA THR A 38 -13.91 -33.23 -25.68
C THR A 38 -14.17 -34.16 -24.50
N SER A 39 -14.48 -35.43 -24.81
CA SER A 39 -14.73 -36.45 -23.79
C SER A 39 -13.46 -36.72 -22.96
N PHE A 40 -13.63 -37.01 -21.67
CA PHE A 40 -12.56 -37.42 -20.77
C PHE A 40 -13.08 -38.45 -19.73
N PRO A 41 -12.19 -39.24 -19.10
CA PRO A 41 -12.58 -40.27 -18.16
C PRO A 41 -13.43 -39.71 -17.01
N GLY A 42 -14.60 -40.31 -16.76
CA GLY A 42 -15.53 -39.89 -15.70
C GLY A 42 -16.48 -38.74 -16.07
N ALA A 43 -16.38 -38.18 -17.28
CA ALA A 43 -17.22 -37.07 -17.71
C ALA A 43 -18.65 -37.49 -18.09
N ARG A 44 -19.61 -36.61 -17.81
CA ARG A 44 -21.00 -36.65 -18.29
C ARG A 44 -21.16 -35.68 -19.46
N ARG A 45 -21.82 -36.11 -20.53
CA ARG A 45 -22.10 -35.27 -21.72
C ARG A 45 -23.37 -34.45 -21.48
N TYR A 46 -23.27 -33.16 -21.77
CA TYR A 46 -24.38 -32.21 -21.78
C TYR A 46 -24.47 -31.53 -23.14
N VAL A 47 -25.68 -31.18 -23.56
CA VAL A 47 -25.93 -30.37 -24.75
C VAL A 47 -26.74 -29.12 -24.39
N TYR A 48 -26.35 -27.99 -24.96
CA TYR A 48 -27.17 -26.77 -25.00
C TYR A 48 -27.19 -26.25 -26.43
N TYR A 49 -28.13 -25.35 -26.73
CA TYR A 49 -28.25 -24.76 -28.06
C TYR A 49 -27.74 -23.31 -28.05
N GLU A 50 -26.81 -23.00 -28.95
CA GLU A 50 -26.31 -21.65 -29.20
C GLU A 50 -26.46 -21.38 -30.70
N ASN A 51 -27.14 -20.28 -31.06
CA ASN A 51 -27.45 -19.94 -32.45
C ASN A 51 -28.06 -21.10 -33.25
N TYR A 52 -29.06 -21.78 -32.66
CA TYR A 52 -29.78 -22.91 -33.26
C TYR A 52 -28.94 -24.17 -33.54
N ARG A 53 -27.71 -24.25 -33.01
CA ARG A 53 -26.82 -25.40 -33.16
C ARG A 53 -26.58 -26.11 -31.82
N PRO A 54 -26.55 -27.45 -31.79
CA PRO A 54 -26.20 -28.19 -30.58
C PRO A 54 -24.71 -27.99 -30.26
N VAL A 55 -24.41 -27.61 -29.02
CA VAL A 55 -23.05 -27.50 -28.48
C VAL A 55 -22.89 -28.52 -27.36
N TYR A 56 -21.92 -29.43 -27.53
CA TYR A 56 -21.62 -30.46 -26.55
C TYR A 56 -20.51 -30.02 -25.60
N VAL A 57 -20.71 -30.35 -24.33
CA VAL A 57 -19.76 -30.13 -23.24
C VAL A 57 -19.73 -31.36 -22.34
N TYR A 58 -18.53 -31.72 -21.90
CA TYR A 58 -18.26 -32.86 -21.03
C TYR A 58 -17.80 -32.31 -19.68
N ALA A 59 -18.39 -32.79 -18.59
CA ALA A 59 -18.05 -32.35 -17.24
C ALA A 59 -18.14 -33.49 -16.22
N ASP A 60 -17.26 -33.48 -15.23
CA ASP A 60 -17.25 -34.42 -14.09
C ASP A 60 -18.24 -34.03 -12.97
N TYR A 61 -18.97 -32.93 -13.13
CA TYR A 61 -20.00 -32.45 -12.20
C TYR A 61 -21.30 -32.05 -12.94
N ASP A 62 -22.37 -31.76 -12.18
CA ASP A 62 -23.61 -31.21 -12.77
C ASP A 62 -23.44 -29.72 -13.10
N ILE A 63 -23.20 -29.42 -14.37
CA ILE A 63 -22.99 -28.05 -14.87
C ILE A 63 -24.22 -27.15 -14.71
N ARG A 64 -25.41 -27.75 -14.53
CA ARG A 64 -26.67 -27.02 -14.32
C ARG A 64 -26.79 -26.54 -12.88
N LYS A 65 -26.18 -27.27 -11.95
CA LYS A 65 -26.06 -26.90 -10.54
C LYS A 65 -24.82 -26.02 -10.38
N GLY A 66 -24.96 -24.73 -10.70
CA GLY A 66 -24.00 -23.74 -10.22
C GLY A 66 -23.84 -23.94 -8.72
N THR A 67 -22.62 -24.21 -8.25
CA THR A 67 -22.41 -24.54 -6.85
C THR A 67 -22.70 -23.29 -6.03
N ALA A 68 -23.92 -23.17 -5.50
CA ALA A 68 -24.39 -21.97 -4.80
C ALA A 68 -23.47 -21.62 -3.62
N SER A 69 -22.90 -22.64 -2.95
CA SER A 69 -21.87 -22.47 -1.94
C SER A 69 -20.59 -21.84 -2.50
N GLY A 70 -20.12 -22.24 -3.69
CA GLY A 70 -18.95 -21.63 -4.32
C GLY A 70 -19.14 -20.16 -4.67
N LYS A 71 -20.34 -19.77 -5.13
CA LYS A 71 -20.68 -18.36 -5.37
C LYS A 71 -20.75 -17.57 -4.07
N PHE A 72 -21.33 -18.14 -3.03
CA PHE A 72 -21.39 -17.53 -1.71
C PHE A 72 -19.98 -17.29 -1.13
N PHE A 73 -19.10 -18.29 -1.14
CA PHE A 73 -17.73 -18.14 -0.64
C PHE A 73 -16.89 -17.17 -1.48
N SER A 74 -17.09 -17.14 -2.81
CA SER A 74 -16.44 -16.15 -3.66
C SER A 74 -16.90 -14.72 -3.33
N ILE A 75 -18.22 -14.46 -3.25
CA ILE A 75 -18.74 -13.15 -2.88
C ILE A 75 -18.26 -12.75 -1.49
N LEU A 76 -18.28 -13.67 -0.52
CA LEU A 76 -17.82 -13.41 0.84
C LEU A 76 -16.34 -13.02 0.88
N GLY A 77 -15.48 -13.76 0.19
CA GLY A 77 -14.05 -13.44 0.10
C GLY A 77 -13.79 -12.09 -0.58
N SER A 78 -14.45 -11.84 -1.70
CA SER A 78 -14.32 -10.57 -2.44
C SER A 78 -14.88 -9.37 -1.64
N ALA A 79 -15.93 -9.57 -0.84
CA ALA A 79 -16.48 -8.56 0.05
C ALA A 79 -15.49 -8.20 1.18
N VAL A 80 -14.76 -9.18 1.72
CA VAL A 80 -13.68 -8.92 2.69
C VAL A 80 -12.58 -8.08 2.06
N SER A 81 -12.13 -8.42 0.85
CA SER A 81 -11.13 -7.63 0.11
C SER A 81 -11.60 -6.19 -0.14
N LEU A 82 -12.86 -6.02 -0.55
CA LEU A 82 -13.47 -4.71 -0.76
C LEU A 82 -13.51 -3.88 0.53
N LEU A 83 -13.98 -4.46 1.63
CA LEU A 83 -14.05 -3.76 2.92
C LEU A 83 -12.66 -3.41 3.45
N PHE A 84 -11.68 -4.30 3.28
CA PHE A 84 -10.30 -4.02 3.66
C PHE A 84 -9.70 -2.89 2.81
N GLY A 85 -9.96 -2.85 1.51
CA GLY A 85 -9.55 -1.75 0.64
C GLY A 85 -10.19 -0.41 1.05
N ILE A 86 -11.47 -0.41 1.40
CA ILE A 86 -12.17 0.79 1.92
C ILE A 86 -11.57 1.24 3.26
N MET A 87 -11.22 0.29 4.14
CA MET A 87 -10.57 0.60 5.42
C MET A 87 -9.21 1.26 5.20
N LEU A 88 -8.38 0.78 4.27
CA LEU A 88 -7.11 1.43 3.93
C LEU A 88 -7.32 2.87 3.44
N LEU A 89 -8.32 3.11 2.60
CA LEU A 89 -8.67 4.46 2.16
C LEU A 89 -9.17 5.35 3.30
N ALA A 90 -9.85 4.79 4.30
CA ALA A 90 -10.29 5.55 5.46
C ALA A 90 -9.13 5.95 6.39
N MET A 91 -8.04 5.17 6.39
CA MET A 91 -6.83 5.41 7.18
C MET A 91 -5.72 6.10 6.38
N CYS A 92 -5.97 6.51 5.13
CA CYS A 92 -4.92 7.06 4.27
C CYS A 92 -4.52 8.50 4.63
N TYR A 93 -5.30 9.16 5.47
CA TYR A 93 -5.00 10.51 5.93
C TYR A 93 -4.63 10.41 7.40
N ASP A 94 -3.42 10.82 7.73
CA ASP A 94 -2.97 10.94 9.10
C ASP A 94 -2.66 12.40 9.40
N LYS A 95 -3.04 12.83 10.60
CA LYS A 95 -2.72 14.16 11.10
C LYS A 95 -1.89 13.99 12.36
N PRO A 96 -0.65 14.52 12.39
CA PRO A 96 0.17 14.47 13.59
C PRO A 96 -0.58 15.00 14.82
N GLN A 97 -0.35 14.35 15.95
CA GLN A 97 -0.87 14.82 17.24
C GLN A 97 0.25 15.46 18.02
N LYS A 98 -0.02 16.64 18.58
CA LYS A 98 0.92 17.34 19.45
C LYS A 98 1.36 16.39 20.57
N MET A 99 2.66 16.30 20.79
CA MET A 99 3.25 15.45 21.80
C MET A 99 2.94 15.96 23.21
N ASP A 100 2.63 15.04 24.13
CA ASP A 100 2.37 15.35 25.54
C ASP A 100 3.67 15.15 26.32
N THR A 101 4.56 16.13 26.24
CA THR A 101 5.88 16.08 26.87
C THR A 101 5.84 16.53 28.32
N SER A 102 6.82 16.07 29.10
CA SER A 102 6.93 16.46 30.50
C SER A 102 7.02 17.99 30.65
N PRO A 103 6.27 18.63 31.57
CA PRO A 103 6.37 20.06 31.84
C PRO A 103 7.74 20.53 32.35
N SER A 104 8.66 19.60 32.63
CA SER A 104 10.02 19.88 33.07
C SER A 104 11.01 20.09 31.94
N TYR A 105 10.64 19.77 30.69
CA TYR A 105 11.51 19.99 29.54
C TYR A 105 11.49 21.45 29.12
N SER A 106 12.63 21.93 28.65
CA SER A 106 12.81 23.28 28.12
C SER A 106 13.66 23.20 26.86
N CYS A 107 13.32 24.02 25.87
CA CYS A 107 14.20 24.26 24.74
C CYS A 107 15.43 25.04 25.23
N GLU A 108 16.64 24.57 24.92
CA GLU A 108 17.89 25.19 25.36
C GLU A 108 18.80 25.50 24.17
N ILE A 109 19.63 26.54 24.33
CA ILE A 109 20.69 26.91 23.38
C ILE A 109 22.02 26.85 24.12
N VAL A 110 22.90 25.94 23.69
CA VAL A 110 24.26 25.77 24.23
C VAL A 110 25.28 26.22 23.19
N ASP A 111 25.64 27.50 23.23
CA ASP A 111 26.56 28.12 22.26
C ASP A 111 28.04 27.98 22.67
N CYS A 112 28.67 26.83 22.43
CA CYS A 112 30.08 26.63 22.75
C CYS A 112 31.01 27.26 21.71
N ALA A 113 30.57 27.38 20.46
CA ALA A 113 31.36 27.97 19.38
C ALA A 113 31.36 29.51 19.42
N GLY A 114 30.41 30.13 20.13
CA GLY A 114 30.27 31.58 20.22
C GLY A 114 29.74 32.22 18.93
N VAL A 115 28.83 31.52 18.24
CA VAL A 115 28.31 31.89 16.90
C VAL A 115 26.84 32.32 16.94
N ILE A 116 26.20 32.25 18.11
CA ILE A 116 24.83 32.70 18.30
C ILE A 116 24.85 34.14 18.83
N ASP A 117 24.77 35.10 17.91
CA ASP A 117 24.74 36.53 18.23
C ASP A 117 23.40 36.98 18.83
N ASP A 118 22.29 36.33 18.44
CA ASP A 118 20.93 36.65 18.90
C ASP A 118 20.21 35.37 19.38
N ALA A 119 20.51 34.99 20.63
CA ALA A 119 19.91 33.83 21.26
C ALA A 119 18.40 33.98 21.50
N ASP A 120 17.89 35.21 21.74
CA ASP A 120 16.46 35.45 21.97
C ASP A 120 15.65 35.12 20.70
N MET A 121 16.16 35.48 19.53
CA MET A 121 15.52 35.15 18.24
C MET A 121 15.49 33.64 17.99
N VAL A 122 16.61 32.94 18.21
CA VAL A 122 16.66 31.48 18.04
C VAL A 122 15.74 30.81 19.05
N GLN A 123 15.75 31.26 20.30
CA GLN A 123 14.90 30.72 21.36
C GLN A 123 13.43 30.89 21.02
N SER A 124 13.01 32.05 20.52
CA SER A 124 11.63 32.28 20.11
C SER A 124 11.19 31.32 19.00
N ALA A 125 12.06 31.04 18.02
CA ALA A 125 11.73 30.16 16.90
C ALA A 125 11.59 28.69 17.34
N ILE A 126 12.45 28.22 18.24
CA ILE A 126 12.36 26.86 18.79
C ILE A 126 11.25 26.71 19.83
N ASP A 127 10.91 27.77 20.56
CA ASP A 127 9.74 27.81 21.46
C ASP A 127 8.44 27.75 20.66
N ASP A 128 8.34 28.49 19.54
CA ASP A 128 7.18 28.42 18.64
C ASP A 128 7.01 27.01 18.04
N PHE A 129 8.13 26.34 17.70
CA PHE A 129 8.10 24.94 17.27
C PHE A 129 7.60 24.01 18.37
N TYR A 130 8.06 24.17 19.60
CA TYR A 130 7.58 23.42 20.77
C TYR A 130 6.08 23.68 21.06
N ASP A 131 5.64 24.92 20.93
CA ASP A 131 4.25 25.31 21.15
C ASP A 131 3.30 24.68 20.12
N GLU A 132 3.76 24.40 18.90
CA GLU A 132 2.96 23.71 17.89
C GLU A 132 3.06 22.17 18.02
N THR A 133 4.25 21.63 18.27
CA THR A 133 4.55 20.19 18.19
C THR A 133 4.60 19.46 19.52
N GLY A 134 4.96 20.16 20.59
CA GLY A 134 5.28 19.59 21.89
C GLY A 134 6.69 19.00 21.98
N ILE A 135 7.49 19.06 20.91
CA ILE A 135 8.85 18.50 20.85
C ILE A 135 9.84 19.54 21.35
N PRO A 136 10.60 19.28 22.44
CA PRO A 136 11.64 20.18 22.91
C PRO A 136 12.80 20.13 21.91
N VAL A 137 13.22 21.30 21.46
CA VAL A 137 14.36 21.45 20.55
C VAL A 137 15.53 22.00 21.34
N GLU A 138 16.70 21.39 21.16
CA GLU A 138 17.95 21.90 21.71
C GLU A 138 18.92 22.24 20.60
N VAL A 139 19.49 23.44 20.65
CA VAL A 139 20.47 23.92 19.67
C VAL A 139 21.84 24.00 20.33
N MET A 140 22.77 23.19 19.87
CA MET A 140 24.15 23.22 20.35
C MET A 140 25.09 23.67 19.24
N THR A 141 26.02 24.55 19.57
CA THR A 141 27.11 24.95 18.66
C THR A 141 28.44 24.47 19.21
N VAL A 142 29.30 23.94 18.35
CA VAL A 142 30.64 23.46 18.71
C VAL A 142 31.66 23.91 17.68
N ASN A 143 32.95 23.82 18.00
CA ASN A 143 33.97 24.04 17.00
C ASN A 143 34.33 22.72 16.29
N ASN A 144 34.75 22.82 15.02
CA ASN A 144 35.19 21.64 14.25
C ASN A 144 36.30 20.87 14.99
N GLU A 145 37.17 21.59 15.69
CA GLU A 145 38.28 21.04 16.46
C GLU A 145 37.82 20.17 17.64
N ASP A 146 36.60 20.35 18.15
CA ASP A 146 36.08 19.60 19.30
C ASP A 146 35.73 18.15 18.93
N TRP A 147 35.35 17.89 17.68
CA TRP A 147 34.89 16.57 17.24
C TRP A 147 35.78 15.91 16.18
N GLN A 148 36.39 16.66 15.25
CA GLN A 148 37.14 16.09 14.12
C GLN A 148 38.38 15.26 14.54
N GLY A 149 38.85 15.41 15.78
CA GLY A 149 39.92 14.58 16.34
C GLY A 149 39.48 13.18 16.80
N SER A 150 38.21 13.02 17.17
CA SER A 150 37.66 11.79 17.76
C SER A 150 36.61 11.12 16.86
N TYR A 151 35.93 11.89 16.01
CA TYR A 151 34.83 11.45 15.16
C TYR A 151 35.13 11.77 13.69
N SER A 152 34.72 10.88 12.80
CA SER A 152 34.86 11.07 11.36
C SER A 152 33.76 11.93 10.73
N LYS A 153 32.64 12.09 11.44
CA LYS A 153 31.46 12.81 11.00
C LYS A 153 30.82 13.54 12.17
N LEU A 154 30.18 14.68 11.88
CA LEU A 154 29.37 15.38 12.87
C LEU A 154 28.19 14.52 13.36
N GLU A 155 27.59 13.72 12.47
CA GLU A 155 26.54 12.73 12.78
C GLU A 155 26.88 11.83 13.97
N ASP A 156 28.07 11.23 13.97
CA ASP A 156 28.50 10.32 15.05
C ASP A 156 28.69 11.06 16.38
N PHE A 157 29.15 12.31 16.32
CA PHE A 157 29.33 13.18 17.49
C PHE A 157 27.99 13.66 18.05
N ALA A 158 27.07 14.10 17.19
CA ALA A 158 25.72 14.53 17.55
C ALA A 158 24.92 13.38 18.18
N TYR A 159 25.10 12.15 17.69
CA TYR A 159 24.49 10.97 18.31
C TYR A 159 24.99 10.77 19.75
N ASP A 160 26.31 10.82 19.97
CA ASP A 160 26.92 10.64 21.29
C ASP A 160 26.51 11.76 22.27
N MET A 161 26.38 12.98 21.76
CA MET A 161 25.84 14.12 22.50
C MET A 161 24.38 13.89 22.91
N TYR A 162 23.52 13.47 21.97
CA TYR A 162 22.12 13.18 22.26
C TYR A 162 21.98 12.14 23.38
N VAL A 163 22.63 10.98 23.25
CA VAL A 163 22.49 9.89 24.24
C VAL A 163 23.15 10.18 25.58
N THR A 164 23.98 11.23 25.65
CA THR A 164 24.62 11.68 26.88
C THR A 164 23.76 12.72 27.59
N GLU A 165 23.12 13.62 26.84
CA GLU A 165 22.32 14.71 27.39
C GLU A 165 20.90 14.28 27.73
N PHE A 166 20.29 13.42 26.91
CA PHE A 166 18.90 13.00 27.05
C PHE A 166 18.78 11.56 27.53
N ASP A 167 17.97 11.36 28.57
CA ASP A 167 17.57 10.04 29.07
C ASP A 167 16.30 9.50 28.36
N ASP A 168 15.80 10.22 27.35
CA ASP A 168 14.56 9.92 26.61
C ASP A 168 14.72 10.08 25.09
N GLU A 169 13.64 9.81 24.35
CA GLU A 169 13.58 9.84 22.89
C GLU A 169 12.59 10.89 22.38
N GLU A 170 12.32 11.92 23.20
CA GLU A 170 11.31 12.96 22.96
C GLU A 170 11.89 14.28 22.43
N HIS A 171 13.21 14.41 22.31
CA HIS A 171 13.90 15.65 21.94
C HIS A 171 14.32 15.69 20.47
N TRP A 172 14.55 16.90 19.97
CA TRP A 172 15.25 17.13 18.71
C TRP A 172 16.48 18.01 18.93
N LEU A 173 17.66 17.44 18.74
CA LEU A 173 18.94 18.12 18.90
C LEU A 173 19.44 18.61 17.54
N VAL A 174 19.75 19.90 17.43
CA VAL A 174 20.40 20.50 16.27
C VAL A 174 21.81 20.92 16.66
N VAL A 175 22.82 20.28 16.06
CA VAL A 175 24.23 20.59 16.29
C VAL A 175 24.78 21.36 15.10
N TYR A 176 25.24 22.59 15.31
CA TYR A 176 26.00 23.37 14.34
C TYR A 176 27.49 23.36 14.68
N SER A 177 28.35 23.32 13.67
CA SER A 177 29.79 23.32 13.85
C SER A 177 30.50 24.17 12.83
N GLU A 178 31.50 24.95 13.28
CA GLU A 178 32.42 25.66 12.40
C GLU A 178 33.84 25.73 12.99
N PRO A 179 34.89 26.00 12.19
CA PRO A 179 36.25 26.12 12.71
C PRO A 179 36.36 27.25 13.74
N THR A 180 37.19 27.07 14.77
CA THR A 180 37.49 28.12 15.77
C THR A 180 37.99 29.43 15.14
N SER A 181 38.56 29.34 13.94
CA SER A 181 38.99 30.49 13.14
C SER A 181 38.55 30.29 11.70
N PRO A 182 37.29 30.67 11.36
CA PRO A 182 36.75 30.44 10.03
C PRO A 182 37.49 31.29 9.00
N ASP A 183 37.75 30.71 7.82
CA ASP A 183 38.34 31.46 6.70
C ASP A 183 37.28 32.43 6.14
N PRO A 184 37.58 33.74 6.06
CA PRO A 184 36.63 34.73 5.54
C PRO A 184 36.16 34.47 4.10
N ASP A 185 36.96 33.77 3.29
CA ASP A 185 36.64 33.44 1.91
C ASP A 185 35.88 32.09 1.81
N PHE A 186 36.00 31.22 2.83
CA PHE A 186 35.36 29.90 2.87
C PHE A 186 35.20 29.38 4.31
N ASN A 187 34.00 29.50 4.89
CA ASN A 187 33.73 28.92 6.20
C ASN A 187 33.34 27.43 6.05
N ASP A 188 34.16 26.51 6.59
CA ASP A 188 33.91 25.06 6.54
C ASP A 188 32.93 24.62 7.63
N TRP A 189 31.69 25.09 7.54
CA TRP A 189 30.64 24.76 8.49
C TRP A 189 29.96 23.42 8.17
N TYR A 190 29.43 22.81 9.23
CA TYR A 190 28.64 21.59 9.25
C TYR A 190 27.42 21.79 10.15
N TRP A 191 26.34 21.07 9.92
CA TRP A 191 25.28 20.93 10.91
C TRP A 191 24.63 19.55 10.79
N GLU A 192 24.04 19.08 11.89
CA GLU A 192 23.34 17.81 11.96
C GLU A 192 22.12 17.94 12.88
N GLY A 193 20.97 17.41 12.47
CA GLY A 193 19.84 17.16 13.35
C GLY A 193 19.80 15.70 13.83
N MET A 194 19.54 15.50 15.12
CA MET A 194 19.41 14.19 15.77
C MET A 194 18.08 14.15 16.52
N GLN A 195 17.15 13.31 16.05
CA GLN A 195 15.80 13.21 16.60
C GLN A 195 15.63 11.91 17.38
N GLY A 196 14.89 11.95 18.48
CA GLY A 196 14.45 10.75 19.17
C GLY A 196 13.27 10.06 18.46
N ASP A 197 13.17 8.72 18.57
CA ASP A 197 12.15 7.92 17.88
C ASP A 197 10.70 8.30 18.28
N ASP A 198 10.47 8.85 19.47
CA ASP A 198 9.12 9.24 19.89
C ASP A 198 8.63 10.50 19.17
N THR A 199 9.51 11.18 18.43
CA THR A 199 9.19 12.37 17.62
C THR A 199 8.77 12.05 16.17
N ASP A 200 8.94 10.81 15.70
CA ASP A 200 8.80 10.41 14.29
C ASP A 200 7.41 10.64 13.69
N ASN A 201 6.38 10.66 14.53
CA ASN A 201 5.01 10.92 14.10
C ASN A 201 4.76 12.39 13.70
N ILE A 202 5.65 13.30 14.10
CA ILE A 202 5.62 14.72 13.79
C ILE A 202 6.82 15.07 12.89
N ILE A 203 8.05 14.75 13.29
CA ILE A 203 9.27 14.95 12.49
C ILE A 203 9.44 13.76 11.54
N THR A 204 8.55 13.73 10.55
CA THR A 204 8.61 12.77 9.45
C THR A 204 9.81 13.04 8.55
N VAL A 205 10.13 12.08 7.67
CA VAL A 205 11.17 12.25 6.64
C VAL A 205 10.96 13.51 5.79
N ASP A 206 9.71 13.82 5.43
CA ASP A 206 9.40 15.01 4.62
C ASP A 206 9.65 16.31 5.40
N VAL A 207 9.26 16.35 6.69
CA VAL A 207 9.53 17.50 7.57
C VAL A 207 11.03 17.71 7.76
N ALA A 208 11.76 16.63 8.04
CA ALA A 208 13.20 16.66 8.24
C ALA A 208 13.93 17.10 6.95
N ASP A 209 13.48 16.63 5.78
CA ASP A 209 14.02 17.02 4.49
C ASP A 209 13.75 18.49 4.16
N ASP A 210 12.53 19.00 4.41
CA ASP A 210 12.18 20.41 4.22
C ASP A 210 13.00 21.32 5.14
N PHE A 211 13.11 20.98 6.43
CA PHE A 211 13.94 21.72 7.39
C PHE A 211 15.41 21.72 6.96
N LYS A 212 15.94 20.58 6.53
CA LYS A 212 17.31 20.45 6.03
C LYS A 212 17.57 21.33 4.82
N ASP A 213 16.65 21.38 3.86
CA ASP A 213 16.76 22.24 2.69
C ASP A 213 16.73 23.73 3.07
N LEU A 214 15.91 24.11 4.05
CA LEU A 214 15.86 25.47 4.61
C LEU A 214 17.14 25.86 5.35
N MET A 215 17.63 25.00 6.24
CA MET A 215 18.90 25.17 6.95
C MET A 215 20.06 25.34 5.98
N GLN A 216 20.18 24.43 5.01
CA GLN A 216 21.22 24.51 3.98
C GLN A 216 21.11 25.81 3.18
N LYS A 217 19.90 26.20 2.76
CA LYS A 217 19.64 27.44 2.01
C LYS A 217 20.06 28.67 2.81
N TYR A 218 19.71 28.77 4.08
CA TYR A 218 19.99 29.95 4.90
C TYR A 218 21.46 30.04 5.32
N LEU A 219 22.07 28.94 5.76
CA LEU A 219 23.49 28.90 6.10
C LEU A 219 24.40 29.17 4.88
N THR A 220 24.01 28.71 3.69
CA THR A 220 24.75 29.01 2.46
C THR A 220 24.60 30.49 2.05
N ALA A 221 23.51 31.15 2.43
CA ALA A 221 23.25 32.56 2.14
C ALA A 221 23.89 33.51 3.16
N ASN A 222 25.11 33.19 3.62
CA ASN A 222 25.81 33.88 4.72
C ASN A 222 26.04 35.40 4.55
N SER A 223 25.95 35.91 3.32
CA SER A 223 25.96 37.37 3.05
C SER A 223 24.69 38.09 3.52
N ARG A 224 23.63 37.36 3.88
CA ARG A 224 22.31 37.87 4.29
C ARG A 224 21.85 37.35 5.64
N TYR A 225 22.29 36.16 6.01
CA TYR A 225 21.91 35.48 7.25
C TYR A 225 23.19 35.15 8.02
N ASP A 226 23.25 35.54 9.28
CA ASP A 226 24.16 34.95 10.27
C ASP A 226 23.62 33.58 10.74
N VAL A 227 24.38 32.88 11.57
CA VAL A 227 23.99 31.54 12.06
C VAL A 227 22.67 31.62 12.84
N SER A 228 22.50 32.64 13.68
CA SER A 228 21.27 32.84 14.48
C SER A 228 20.03 32.99 13.58
N SER A 229 20.08 33.89 12.61
CA SER A 229 18.97 34.15 11.69
C SER A 229 18.74 33.01 10.70
N ALA A 230 19.77 32.23 10.37
CA ALA A 230 19.61 31.06 9.53
C ALA A 230 18.84 29.93 10.24
N ILE A 231 19.21 29.65 11.50
CA ILE A 231 18.53 28.65 12.33
C ILE A 231 17.08 29.09 12.58
N ALA A 232 16.88 30.33 13.04
CA ALA A 232 15.55 30.87 13.32
C ALA A 232 14.65 30.84 12.06
N ALA A 233 15.16 31.28 10.90
CA ALA A 233 14.38 31.26 9.66
C ALA A 233 14.02 29.85 9.19
N ALA A 234 14.86 28.84 9.44
CA ALA A 234 14.54 27.46 9.11
C ALA A 234 13.39 26.94 9.98
N PHE A 235 13.40 27.22 11.29
CA PHE A 235 12.30 26.87 12.19
C PHE A 235 11.02 27.65 11.88
N ASP A 236 11.11 28.97 11.66
CA ASP A 236 9.96 29.83 11.35
C ASP A 236 9.22 29.39 10.07
N GLU A 237 9.95 28.86 9.07
CA GLU A 237 9.35 28.36 7.84
C GLU A 237 8.84 26.92 7.94
N THR A 238 9.41 26.11 8.85
CA THR A 238 9.01 24.72 9.07
C THR A 238 7.76 24.63 9.96
N THR A 239 7.74 25.38 11.06
CA THR A 239 6.71 25.33 12.12
C THR A 239 5.26 25.42 11.60
N PRO A 240 4.91 26.31 10.65
CA PRO A 240 3.52 26.43 10.21
C PRO A 240 2.97 25.19 9.50
N ASN A 241 3.82 24.36 8.91
CA ASN A 241 3.42 23.20 8.10
C ASN A 241 3.74 21.86 8.79
N VAL A 242 4.47 21.86 9.90
CA VAL A 242 4.93 20.62 10.56
C VAL A 242 3.78 19.73 11.05
N MET A 243 2.64 20.33 11.41
CA MET A 243 1.44 19.62 11.87
C MET A 243 0.38 19.43 10.78
N ASP A 244 0.71 19.71 9.52
CA ASP A 244 -0.20 19.45 8.40
C ASP A 244 -0.36 17.94 8.20
N GLY A 245 -1.62 17.53 7.95
CA GLY A 245 -1.89 16.12 7.72
C GLY A 245 -1.39 15.67 6.35
N HIS A 246 -0.77 14.49 6.31
CA HIS A 246 -0.22 13.89 5.10
C HIS A 246 -1.11 12.76 4.59
N VAL A 247 -0.92 12.42 3.32
CA VAL A 247 -1.63 11.31 2.67
C VAL A 247 -0.67 10.16 2.43
N GLU A 248 -0.94 9.04 3.10
CA GLU A 248 -0.24 7.78 2.90
C GLU A 248 -0.62 7.16 1.56
N TRP A 249 0.13 7.53 0.52
CA TRP A 249 -0.13 7.10 -0.85
C TRP A 249 -0.09 5.59 -1.03
N LEU A 250 0.67 4.87 -0.19
CA LEU A 250 0.63 3.40 -0.17
C LEU A 250 -0.77 2.88 0.19
N PHE A 251 -1.43 3.46 1.19
CA PHE A 251 -2.79 3.08 1.55
C PHE A 251 -3.81 3.47 0.48
N VAL A 252 -3.60 4.59 -0.22
CA VAL A 252 -4.43 4.98 -1.37
C VAL A 252 -4.30 3.95 -2.49
N ILE A 253 -3.08 3.61 -2.90
CA ILE A 253 -2.81 2.68 -4.01
C ILE A 253 -3.38 1.30 -3.70
N TRP A 254 -3.05 0.74 -2.52
CA TRP A 254 -3.52 -0.58 -2.11
C TRP A 254 -5.03 -0.59 -1.83
N GLY A 255 -5.56 0.48 -1.25
CA GLY A 255 -6.98 0.65 -0.98
C GLY A 255 -7.82 0.65 -2.25
N LEU A 256 -7.41 1.42 -3.28
CA LEU A 256 -8.05 1.43 -4.58
C LEU A 256 -7.92 0.07 -5.30
N LEU A 257 -6.74 -0.56 -5.26
CA LEU A 257 -6.50 -1.84 -5.91
C LEU A 257 -7.38 -2.95 -5.32
N LEU A 258 -7.39 -3.11 -4.00
CA LEU A 258 -8.15 -4.17 -3.32
C LEU A 258 -9.66 -3.94 -3.43
N SER A 259 -10.10 -2.68 -3.30
CA SER A 259 -11.50 -2.32 -3.54
C SER A 259 -11.93 -2.62 -4.97
N GLY A 260 -11.10 -2.27 -5.95
CA GLY A 260 -11.35 -2.54 -7.37
C GLY A 260 -11.45 -4.04 -7.67
N ILE A 261 -10.51 -4.85 -7.17
CA ILE A 261 -10.52 -6.31 -7.33
C ILE A 261 -11.77 -6.91 -6.67
N GLY A 262 -12.05 -6.55 -5.42
CA GLY A 262 -13.22 -7.06 -4.70
C GLY A 262 -14.53 -6.74 -5.40
N ALA A 263 -14.72 -5.48 -5.84
CA ALA A 263 -15.89 -5.07 -6.60
C ALA A 263 -16.00 -5.81 -7.95
N TYR A 264 -14.89 -5.96 -8.67
CA TYR A 264 -14.83 -6.65 -9.95
C TYR A 264 -15.19 -8.14 -9.81
N GLU A 265 -14.66 -8.84 -8.81
CA GLU A 265 -14.96 -10.26 -8.58
C GLU A 265 -16.42 -10.50 -8.16
N ILE A 266 -16.98 -9.60 -7.34
CA ILE A 266 -18.41 -9.62 -7.00
C ILE A 266 -19.24 -9.44 -8.28
N TYR A 267 -18.94 -8.42 -9.09
CA TYR A 267 -19.61 -8.15 -10.35
C TYR A 267 -19.55 -9.35 -11.31
N GLN A 268 -18.37 -9.94 -11.49
CA GLN A 268 -18.19 -11.14 -12.31
C GLN A 268 -18.98 -12.32 -11.75
N THR A 269 -18.98 -12.57 -10.45
CA THR A 269 -19.73 -13.69 -9.85
C THR A 269 -21.24 -13.55 -10.03
N LEU A 270 -21.76 -12.32 -9.95
CA LEU A 270 -23.17 -12.01 -10.19
C LEU A 270 -23.56 -12.25 -11.65
N ILE A 271 -22.70 -11.88 -12.61
CA ILE A 271 -22.98 -11.96 -14.05
C ILE A 271 -22.64 -13.33 -14.64
N THR A 272 -21.68 -14.06 -14.09
CA THR A 272 -21.21 -15.37 -14.58
C THR A 272 -22.16 -16.52 -14.22
N ASN A 273 -23.47 -16.27 -14.21
CA ASN A 273 -24.40 -17.28 -14.66
C ASN A 273 -24.35 -17.30 -16.19
N LYS A 274 -23.39 -18.02 -16.78
CA LYS A 274 -23.43 -18.30 -18.22
C LYS A 274 -24.81 -18.89 -18.54
N LYS A 275 -25.70 -18.08 -19.13
CA LYS A 275 -27.10 -18.44 -19.43
C LYS A 275 -27.17 -19.80 -20.15
N ALA A 276 -26.16 -20.08 -20.98
CA ALA A 276 -25.96 -21.32 -21.72
C ALA A 276 -26.02 -22.62 -20.89
N TYR A 277 -25.44 -22.67 -19.69
CA TYR A 277 -25.39 -23.92 -18.90
C TYR A 277 -26.68 -24.17 -18.11
N ARG A 278 -27.52 -23.15 -17.91
CA ARG A 278 -28.85 -23.32 -17.28
C ARG A 278 -29.80 -24.10 -18.19
N SER A 279 -29.68 -23.92 -19.51
CA SER A 279 -30.45 -24.64 -20.53
C SER A 279 -29.82 -25.96 -20.97
N ALA A 280 -28.67 -26.34 -20.40
CA ALA A 280 -28.01 -27.58 -20.81
C ALA A 280 -28.79 -28.81 -20.31
N VAL A 281 -28.92 -29.82 -21.16
CA VAL A 281 -29.58 -31.11 -20.86
C VAL A 281 -28.53 -32.22 -20.92
N LYS A 282 -28.58 -33.15 -19.97
CA LYS A 282 -27.71 -34.33 -19.98
C LYS A 282 -28.12 -35.23 -21.16
N CYS A 283 -27.17 -35.69 -21.98
CA CYS A 283 -27.45 -36.57 -23.11
C CYS A 283 -26.54 -37.81 -23.09
N ALA A 284 -26.97 -38.88 -23.74
CA ALA A 284 -26.18 -40.09 -23.88
C ALA A 284 -24.93 -39.84 -24.75
N ASN A 285 -23.89 -40.65 -24.57
CA ASN A 285 -22.63 -40.48 -25.33
C ASN A 285 -22.80 -40.80 -26.83
N ASP A 286 -23.77 -41.63 -27.17
CA ASP A 286 -24.17 -42.07 -28.50
C ASP A 286 -25.40 -41.33 -29.04
N ALA A 287 -25.85 -40.27 -28.37
CA ALA A 287 -27.01 -39.49 -28.79
C ALA A 287 -26.84 -38.97 -30.22
N LYS A 288 -27.87 -39.22 -31.06
CA LYS A 288 -27.91 -38.83 -32.46
C LYS A 288 -28.61 -37.48 -32.64
N GLU A 289 -28.22 -36.76 -33.67
CA GLU A 289 -28.86 -35.52 -34.11
C GLU A 289 -29.91 -35.81 -35.17
N ASP A 290 -31.03 -35.10 -35.12
CA ASP A 290 -32.07 -35.12 -36.15
C ASP A 290 -32.54 -33.70 -36.46
N THR A 291 -33.23 -33.52 -37.57
CA THR A 291 -33.67 -32.21 -38.06
C THR A 291 -35.18 -32.05 -37.87
N CYS A 292 -35.60 -30.92 -37.30
CA CYS A 292 -37.01 -30.61 -37.16
C CYS A 292 -37.64 -30.36 -38.54
N GLU A 293 -38.74 -31.06 -38.83
CA GLU A 293 -39.46 -30.93 -40.11
C GLU A 293 -40.07 -29.55 -40.34
N TYR A 294 -40.39 -28.83 -39.26
CA TYR A 294 -41.13 -27.58 -39.32
C TYR A 294 -40.21 -26.37 -39.49
N CYS A 295 -39.10 -26.32 -38.76
CA CYS A 295 -38.17 -25.19 -38.78
C CYS A 295 -36.80 -25.49 -39.39
N GLY A 296 -36.51 -26.76 -39.73
CA GLY A 296 -35.23 -27.17 -40.33
C GLY A 296 -34.03 -27.13 -39.38
N ASN A 297 -34.24 -26.80 -38.10
CA ASN A 297 -33.15 -26.74 -37.12
C ASN A 297 -32.85 -28.10 -36.51
N VAL A 298 -31.59 -28.30 -36.12
CA VAL A 298 -31.08 -29.55 -35.55
C VAL A 298 -31.42 -29.67 -34.07
N TYR A 299 -31.82 -30.86 -33.64
CA TYR A 299 -32.04 -31.22 -32.24
C TYR A 299 -31.42 -32.58 -31.91
N VAL A 300 -31.15 -32.83 -30.64
CA VAL A 300 -30.57 -34.09 -30.14
C VAL A 300 -31.68 -35.03 -29.67
N ILE A 301 -31.74 -36.23 -30.25
CA ILE A 301 -32.75 -37.25 -29.94
C ILE A 301 -32.64 -37.67 -28.47
N GLY A 302 -33.79 -37.80 -27.79
CA GLY A 302 -33.85 -38.21 -26.38
C GLY A 302 -33.61 -37.08 -25.37
N THR A 303 -33.39 -35.84 -25.82
CA THR A 303 -33.19 -34.68 -24.93
C THR A 303 -34.42 -33.76 -24.81
N CYS A 304 -35.41 -33.90 -25.70
CA CYS A 304 -36.61 -33.08 -25.76
C CYS A 304 -37.78 -33.84 -26.42
N HIS A 305 -39.02 -33.52 -26.03
CA HIS A 305 -40.25 -34.10 -26.62
C HIS A 305 -40.87 -33.20 -27.71
N GLU A 306 -40.51 -31.93 -27.71
CA GLU A 306 -40.90 -30.90 -28.68
C GLU A 306 -39.63 -30.19 -29.17
N CYS A 307 -39.68 -29.60 -30.36
CA CYS A 307 -38.53 -28.93 -30.95
C CYS A 307 -38.10 -27.75 -30.05
N PRO A 308 -36.83 -27.71 -29.58
CA PRO A 308 -36.35 -26.66 -28.69
C PRO A 308 -36.29 -25.27 -29.34
N HIS A 309 -36.46 -25.21 -30.67
CA HIS A 309 -36.38 -23.97 -31.45
C HIS A 309 -37.75 -23.40 -31.85
N CYS A 310 -38.76 -24.24 -32.05
CA CYS A 310 -40.08 -23.81 -32.55
C CYS A 310 -41.30 -24.41 -31.82
N GLY A 311 -41.09 -25.30 -30.84
CA GLY A 311 -42.17 -25.94 -30.06
C GLY A 311 -42.99 -26.99 -30.82
N ALA A 312 -42.64 -27.31 -32.07
CA ALA A 312 -43.36 -28.31 -32.83
C ALA A 312 -43.13 -29.74 -32.30
N PRO A 313 -44.12 -30.65 -32.41
CA PRO A 313 -43.95 -32.04 -31.99
C PRO A 313 -42.86 -32.74 -32.83
N LEU A 314 -42.03 -33.52 -32.16
CA LEU A 314 -40.93 -34.26 -32.80
C LEU A 314 -41.39 -35.65 -33.25
N ARG A 315 -40.69 -36.21 -34.25
CA ARG A 315 -40.93 -37.57 -34.71
C ARG A 315 -40.69 -38.58 -33.57
N PRO A 316 -41.51 -39.64 -33.44
CA PRO A 316 -41.23 -40.71 -32.52
C PRO A 316 -39.96 -41.44 -32.98
N HIS A 317 -38.91 -41.34 -32.17
CA HIS A 317 -37.70 -42.13 -32.32
C HIS A 317 -37.75 -43.30 -31.34
N ASN A 318 -37.57 -44.53 -31.84
CA ASN A 318 -37.41 -45.71 -30.99
C ASN A 318 -36.03 -45.62 -30.32
N VAL A 319 -35.95 -44.90 -29.21
CA VAL A 319 -34.78 -44.94 -28.34
C VAL A 319 -34.89 -46.23 -27.54
N GLU A 320 -33.98 -47.18 -27.77
CA GLU A 320 -33.79 -48.31 -26.85
C GLU A 320 -33.39 -47.71 -25.51
N THR A 321 -34.37 -47.58 -24.62
CA THR A 321 -34.16 -47.12 -23.25
C THR A 321 -33.38 -48.20 -22.49
N GLU A 322 -32.06 -48.05 -22.39
CA GLU A 322 -31.41 -48.50 -21.16
C GLU A 322 -31.91 -47.61 -20.02
N GLN A 323 -32.43 -48.29 -19.00
CA GLN A 323 -33.21 -47.76 -17.89
C GLN A 323 -32.57 -46.53 -17.21
N PRO A 324 -33.37 -45.64 -16.61
CA PRO A 324 -32.85 -44.69 -15.64
C PRO A 324 -32.24 -45.49 -14.48
N VAL A 325 -30.93 -45.34 -14.27
CA VAL A 325 -30.29 -45.80 -13.04
C VAL A 325 -31.00 -45.08 -11.89
N ALA A 326 -31.82 -45.84 -11.17
CA ALA A 326 -32.46 -45.40 -9.95
C ALA A 326 -31.37 -44.93 -8.97
N ASP A 327 -31.56 -43.73 -8.42
CA ASP A 327 -30.87 -43.29 -7.22
C ASP A 327 -31.15 -44.31 -6.12
N ALA A 328 -30.20 -45.20 -5.86
CA ALA A 328 -30.22 -46.03 -4.68
C ALA A 328 -29.89 -45.14 -3.47
N GLU A 329 -30.92 -44.87 -2.67
CA GLU A 329 -30.81 -44.43 -1.29
C GLU A 329 -29.70 -45.19 -0.56
N LYS A 330 -28.76 -44.46 0.04
CA LYS A 330 -28.04 -44.94 1.22
C LYS A 330 -28.38 -44.05 2.39
N LYS A 331 -29.07 -44.67 3.35
CA LYS A 331 -29.18 -44.28 4.75
C LYS A 331 -27.81 -44.07 5.37
#